data_AF-A0A533SI82-F1
#
_entry.id   AF-A0A533SI82-F1
#
_cell.length_a   1.000
_cell.length_b   1.000
_cell.length_c   1.000
_cell.angle_alpha   90.00
_cell.angle_beta   90.00
_cell.angle_gamma   90.00
#
_symmetry.space_group_name_H-M   'P 1'
#
loop_
_entity.id
_entity.type
_entity.pdbx_description
1 polymer ?
#
loop_
_entity_poly.entity_id
_entity_poly.type
_entity_poly.pdbx_seq_one_letter_code
_entity_poly.pdbx_strand_id
1 'polypeptide(L)'
;MRTIRRIYVYLVTLVSLEVVVWGTIGLARTFVHQRQIGGMASDLAGSLALTLVGIPVFLLHWGMAQRSASRDAEEWTDRTRGVFFYAALVGTLLPAVQSGMALVDRLLLAIMRLPAASALVGNGQSAWDNGIALVINAVAALYLFNRLQRDRRLPEALPGLNEVRRLYRVVWLLYGLGLTILGVQMLVAYILRPTGGQIPASGAVLANTLTLLAAGLPLWQFTWRAMQAGLDQAGERESLLRWVVLYLLSLAGVGTVLT
;
A
#
# COMPACT_ATOMS: atom_id res chain seq x y z
N MET A 1 -18.04 24.35 -0.99
CA MET A 1 -16.94 25.13 -1.65
C MET A 1 -16.98 24.99 -3.18
N ARG A 2 -16.33 25.87 -3.99
CA ARG A 2 -16.16 25.60 -5.44
C ARG A 2 -15.34 24.31 -5.64
N THR A 3 -15.76 23.42 -6.55
CA THR A 3 -15.17 22.08 -6.79
C THR A 3 -13.66 22.08 -6.94
N ILE A 4 -13.10 23.07 -7.65
CA ILE A 4 -11.65 23.22 -7.87
C ILE A 4 -10.90 23.42 -6.54
N ARG A 5 -11.42 24.26 -5.64
CA ARG A 5 -10.80 24.52 -4.33
C ARG A 5 -10.78 23.25 -3.48
N ARG A 6 -11.84 22.45 -3.56
CA ARG A 6 -11.97 21.19 -2.81
C ARG A 6 -10.95 20.16 -3.29
N ILE A 7 -10.82 19.97 -4.60
CA ILE A 7 -9.81 19.09 -5.21
C ILE A 7 -8.40 19.54 -4.78
N TYR A 8 -8.11 20.83 -4.87
CA TYR A 8 -6.83 21.39 -4.43
C TYR A 8 -6.53 21.06 -2.96
N VAL A 9 -7.46 21.32 -2.04
CA VAL A 9 -7.25 21.08 -0.61
C VAL A 9 -6.99 19.60 -0.34
N TYR A 10 -7.77 18.69 -0.94
CA TYR A 10 -7.56 17.25 -0.74
C TYR A 10 -6.27 16.74 -1.38
N LEU A 11 -5.89 17.26 -2.55
CA LEU A 11 -4.62 16.88 -3.20
C LEU A 11 -3.42 17.33 -2.36
N VAL A 12 -3.40 18.58 -1.90
CA VAL A 12 -2.33 19.10 -1.04
C VAL A 12 -2.30 18.34 0.28
N THR A 13 -3.47 18.01 0.85
CA THR A 13 -3.54 17.19 2.08
C THR A 13 -2.95 15.80 1.84
N LEU A 14 -3.23 15.16 0.71
CA LEU A 14 -2.71 13.85 0.36
C LEU A 14 -1.18 13.88 0.22
N VAL A 15 -0.66 14.82 -0.57
CA VAL A 15 0.78 14.95 -0.81
C VAL A 15 1.51 15.29 0.49
N SER A 16 0.99 16.23 1.28
CA SER A 16 1.60 16.59 2.57
C SER A 16 1.53 15.47 3.60
N LEU A 17 0.49 14.63 3.59
CA LEU A 17 0.44 13.42 4.40
C LEU A 17 1.58 12.47 4.07
N GLU A 18 1.79 12.17 2.78
CA GLU A 18 2.90 11.32 2.33
C GLU A 18 4.25 11.91 2.72
N VAL A 19 4.44 13.23 2.53
CA VAL A 19 5.66 13.93 2.97
C VAL A 19 5.90 13.77 4.47
N VAL A 20 4.87 13.91 5.31
CA VAL A 20 4.99 13.69 6.76
C VAL A 20 5.33 12.24 7.08
N VAL A 21 4.68 11.26 6.43
CA VAL A 21 4.93 9.83 6.65
C VAL A 21 6.37 9.49 6.30
N TRP A 22 6.84 9.85 5.10
CA TRP A 22 8.21 9.59 4.66
C TRP A 22 9.26 10.34 5.48
N GLY A 23 9.01 11.61 5.83
CA GLY A 23 9.88 12.37 6.73
C GLY A 23 10.00 11.72 8.11
N THR A 24 8.89 11.25 8.68
CA THR A 24 8.87 10.58 9.98
C THR A 24 9.59 9.23 9.93
N ILE A 25 9.41 8.44 8.86
CA ILE A 25 10.14 7.19 8.63
C ILE A 25 11.64 7.46 8.54
N GLY A 26 12.05 8.45 7.75
CA GLY A 26 13.45 8.84 7.61
C GLY A 26 14.06 9.26 8.94
N LEU A 27 13.39 10.15 9.67
CA LEU A 27 13.82 10.58 11.01
C LEU A 27 14.00 9.39 11.96
N ALA A 28 12.99 8.52 12.04
CA ALA A 28 13.05 7.33 12.89
C ALA A 28 14.24 6.40 12.53
N ARG A 29 14.55 6.24 11.24
CA ARG A 29 15.69 5.45 10.78
C ARG A 29 17.03 6.06 11.16
N THR A 30 17.16 7.39 11.18
CA THR A 30 18.41 8.06 11.60
C THR A 30 18.78 7.78 13.05
N PHE A 31 17.80 7.64 13.95
CA PHE A 31 18.05 7.29 15.34
C PHE A 31 18.57 5.86 15.52
N VAL A 32 18.28 4.95 14.58
CA VAL A 32 18.76 3.56 14.63
C VAL A 32 20.14 3.42 14.01
N HIS A 33 20.43 4.15 12.92
CA HIS A 33 21.66 4.00 12.13
C HIS A 33 22.86 4.82 12.66
N GLN A 34 22.99 4.99 13.99
CA GLN A 34 23.95 5.87 14.69
C GLN A 34 25.46 5.74 14.35
N ARG A 35 25.89 4.91 13.38
CA ARG A 35 27.29 4.57 13.12
C ARG A 35 27.90 5.05 11.79
N GLN A 36 27.20 5.80 10.93
CA GLN A 36 27.80 6.30 9.67
C GLN A 36 28.01 7.82 9.70
N ILE A 37 29.24 8.24 9.97
CA ILE A 37 29.65 9.63 10.30
C ILE A 37 29.52 10.63 9.12
N GLY A 38 29.23 10.16 7.88
CA GLY A 38 29.11 11.02 6.69
C GLY A 38 27.71 11.15 6.08
N GLY A 39 26.97 10.04 5.93
CA GLY A 39 25.61 10.03 5.33
C GLY A 39 24.50 10.45 6.30
N MET A 40 24.77 10.38 7.60
CA MET A 40 23.76 10.66 8.63
C MET A 40 23.28 12.12 8.61
N ALA A 41 24.17 13.08 8.36
CA ALA A 41 23.81 14.49 8.38
C ALA A 41 22.87 14.86 7.23
N SER A 42 23.11 14.34 6.02
CA SER A 42 22.23 14.57 4.86
C SER A 42 20.88 13.89 5.03
N ASP A 43 20.86 12.64 5.50
CA ASP A 43 19.63 11.89 5.69
C ASP A 43 18.77 12.50 6.81
N LEU A 44 19.41 12.94 7.91
CA LEU A 44 18.76 13.65 8.99
C LEU A 44 18.23 15.00 8.52
N ALA A 45 19.04 15.80 7.82
CA ALA A 45 18.62 17.10 7.31
C ALA A 45 17.45 16.97 6.32
N GLY A 46 17.51 16.00 5.40
CA GLY A 46 16.42 15.71 4.47
C GLY A 46 15.14 15.29 5.19
N SER A 47 15.25 14.39 6.15
CA SER A 47 14.10 13.92 6.93
C SER A 47 13.51 15.04 7.81
N LEU A 48 14.36 15.87 8.44
CA LEU A 48 13.94 17.07 9.16
C LEU A 48 13.24 18.06 8.24
N ALA A 49 13.76 18.32 7.05
CA ALA A 49 13.14 19.22 6.08
C ALA A 49 11.74 18.74 5.68
N LEU A 50 11.58 17.46 5.35
CA LEU A 50 10.28 16.86 5.04
C LEU A 50 9.31 17.00 6.22
N THR A 51 9.74 16.72 7.44
CA THR A 51 8.88 16.79 8.62
C THR A 51 8.51 18.22 9.01
N LEU A 52 9.49 19.13 9.02
CA LEU A 52 9.30 20.54 9.41
C LEU A 52 8.40 21.30 8.45
N VAL A 53 8.47 20.99 7.14
CA VAL A 53 7.58 21.59 6.13
C VAL A 53 6.26 20.82 6.02
N GLY A 54 6.33 19.49 6.02
CA GLY A 54 5.18 18.62 5.81
C GLY A 54 4.14 18.74 6.92
N ILE A 55 4.54 18.77 8.20
CA ILE A 55 3.60 18.79 9.33
C ILE A 55 2.73 20.05 9.29
N PRO A 56 3.27 21.28 9.22
CA PRO A 56 2.44 22.48 9.14
C PRO A 56 1.50 22.48 7.94
N VAL A 57 2.01 22.10 6.76
CA VAL A 57 1.19 22.06 5.54
C VAL A 57 0.05 21.06 5.69
N PHE A 58 0.33 19.85 6.19
CA PHE A 58 -0.67 18.83 6.42
C PHE A 58 -1.71 19.28 7.46
N LEU A 59 -1.29 19.74 8.64
CA LEU A 59 -2.20 20.15 9.70
C LEU A 59 -3.13 21.29 9.27
N LEU A 60 -2.59 22.28 8.53
CA LEU A 60 -3.38 23.39 8.01
C LEU A 60 -4.42 22.91 7.00
N HIS A 61 -4.01 22.18 5.96
CA HIS A 61 -4.92 21.74 4.89
C HIS A 61 -5.91 20.69 5.36
N TRP A 62 -5.48 19.77 6.23
CA TRP A 62 -6.35 18.79 6.84
C TRP A 62 -7.36 19.43 7.77
N GLY A 63 -6.94 20.40 8.59
CA GLY A 63 -7.84 21.18 9.42
C GLY A 63 -8.85 21.99 8.60
N MET A 64 -8.45 22.51 7.44
CA MET A 64 -9.36 23.17 6.50
C MET A 64 -10.36 22.17 5.89
N ALA A 65 -9.91 21.01 5.42
CA ALA A 65 -10.76 19.95 4.87
C ALA A 65 -11.82 19.48 5.88
N GLN A 66 -11.41 19.28 7.14
CA GLN A 66 -12.30 18.86 8.21
C GLN A 66 -13.34 19.94 8.55
N ARG A 67 -12.91 21.19 8.72
CA ARG A 67 -13.82 22.32 8.99
C ARG A 67 -14.83 22.53 7.86
N SER A 68 -14.39 22.37 6.61
CA SER A 68 -15.24 22.53 5.43
C SER A 68 -16.32 21.46 5.39
N ALA A 69 -15.95 20.21 5.63
CA ALA A 69 -16.92 19.14 5.75
C ALA A 69 -17.92 19.44 6.88
N SER A 70 -17.47 19.73 8.11
CA SER A 70 -18.40 19.96 9.25
C SER A 70 -19.45 21.06 9.04
N ARG A 71 -19.24 21.98 8.08
CA ARG A 71 -20.13 23.11 7.80
C ARG A 71 -21.10 22.87 6.64
N ASP A 72 -20.85 21.86 5.81
CA ASP A 72 -21.57 21.66 4.55
C ASP A 72 -21.85 20.16 4.36
N ALA A 73 -23.10 19.74 4.57
CA ALA A 73 -23.52 18.33 4.44
C ALA A 73 -23.30 17.78 3.02
N GLU A 74 -23.30 18.65 2.00
CA GLU A 74 -23.04 18.28 0.61
C GLU A 74 -21.53 18.02 0.35
N GLU A 75 -20.65 18.58 1.18
CA GLU A 75 -19.20 18.34 1.15
C GLU A 75 -18.81 17.04 1.87
N TRP A 76 -19.66 16.52 2.76
CA TRP A 76 -19.48 15.22 3.42
C TRP A 76 -19.68 14.05 2.47
N THR A 77 -20.58 14.20 1.53
CA THR A 77 -21.02 13.12 0.65
C THR A 77 -20.33 13.14 -0.72
N ASP A 78 -19.46 14.13 -0.94
CA ASP A 78 -18.75 14.31 -2.19
C ASP A 78 -17.71 13.20 -2.48
N ARG A 79 -17.65 12.80 -3.75
CA ARG A 79 -16.72 11.81 -4.30
C ARG A 79 -15.27 12.17 -3.99
N THR A 80 -14.92 13.46 -3.97
CA THR A 80 -13.52 13.92 -3.76
C THR A 80 -12.95 13.50 -2.40
N ARG A 81 -13.75 13.56 -1.33
CA ARG A 81 -13.36 13.11 0.01
C ARG A 81 -13.12 11.60 0.05
N GLY A 82 -13.99 10.84 -0.63
CA GLY A 82 -13.80 9.41 -0.82
C GLY A 82 -12.50 9.09 -1.54
N VAL A 83 -12.23 9.77 -2.67
CA VAL A 83 -10.97 9.62 -3.43
C VAL A 83 -9.77 9.89 -2.54
N PHE A 84 -9.77 10.97 -1.76
CA PHE A 84 -8.71 11.27 -0.81
C PHE A 84 -8.44 10.11 0.16
N PHE A 85 -9.45 9.62 0.88
CA PHE A 85 -9.24 8.59 1.89
C PHE A 85 -8.76 7.27 1.29
N TYR A 86 -9.34 6.85 0.17
CA TYR A 86 -8.93 5.60 -0.47
C TYR A 86 -7.53 5.71 -1.10
N ALA A 87 -7.17 6.86 -1.66
CA ALA A 87 -5.81 7.13 -2.14
C ALA A 87 -4.80 7.14 -0.99
N ALA A 88 -5.10 7.83 0.12
CA ALA A 88 -4.24 7.87 1.31
C ALA A 88 -4.09 6.50 1.96
N LEU A 89 -5.16 5.69 1.98
CA LEU A 89 -5.09 4.31 2.45
C LEU A 89 -4.21 3.45 1.55
N VAL A 90 -4.28 3.57 0.22
CA VAL A 90 -3.35 2.87 -0.68
C VAL A 90 -1.91 3.35 -0.45
N GLY A 91 -1.69 4.67 -0.36
CA GLY A 91 -0.38 5.28 -0.15
C GLY A 91 0.31 4.83 1.13
N THR A 92 -0.46 4.56 2.19
CA THR A 92 0.07 4.06 3.46
C THR A 92 0.13 2.53 3.55
N LEU A 93 -0.93 1.83 3.15
CA LEU A 93 -0.99 0.37 3.28
C LEU A 93 -0.07 -0.35 2.30
N LEU A 94 0.20 0.18 1.10
CA LEU A 94 1.07 -0.48 0.13
C LEU A 94 2.53 -0.57 0.65
N PRO A 95 3.15 0.53 1.13
CA PRO A 95 4.44 0.46 1.83
C PRO A 95 4.40 -0.41 3.09
N ALA A 96 3.29 -0.44 3.83
CA ALA A 96 3.14 -1.33 4.98
C ALA A 96 3.22 -2.80 4.57
N VAL A 97 2.48 -3.21 3.53
CA VAL A 97 2.52 -4.59 3.02
C VAL A 97 3.92 -4.92 2.49
N GLN A 98 4.56 -4.02 1.74
CA GLN A 98 5.93 -4.19 1.25
C GLN A 98 6.94 -4.37 2.40
N SER A 99 6.81 -3.57 3.46
CA SER A 99 7.67 -3.68 4.64
C SER A 99 7.42 -4.98 5.41
N GLY A 100 6.15 -5.41 5.50
CA GLY A 100 5.80 -6.72 6.07
C GLY A 100 6.40 -7.88 5.28
N MET A 101 6.32 -7.84 3.95
CA MET A 101 6.97 -8.82 3.07
C MET A 101 8.48 -8.85 3.27
N ALA A 102 9.15 -7.71 3.34
CA ALA A 102 10.60 -7.65 3.59
C ALA A 102 11.01 -8.28 4.94
N LEU A 103 10.16 -8.19 5.96
CA LEU A 103 10.39 -8.84 7.25
C LEU A 103 10.19 -10.35 7.18
N VAL A 104 9.14 -10.81 6.48
CA VAL A 104 8.89 -12.24 6.23
C VAL A 104 10.03 -12.85 5.42
N ASP A 105 10.47 -12.17 4.36
CA ASP A 105 11.56 -12.64 3.50
C ASP A 105 12.86 -12.82 4.27
N ARG A 106 13.21 -11.80 5.07
CA ARG A 106 14.39 -11.85 5.94
C ARG A 106 14.29 -12.95 7.00
N LEU A 107 13.10 -13.20 7.54
CA LEU A 107 12.88 -14.31 8.47
C LEU A 107 13.09 -15.67 7.79
N LEU A 108 12.53 -15.87 6.60
CA LEU A 108 12.68 -17.11 5.83
C LEU A 108 14.15 -17.36 5.44
N LEU A 109 14.85 -16.32 4.95
CA LEU A 109 16.28 -16.40 4.65
C LEU A 109 17.10 -16.73 5.90
N ALA A 110 16.77 -16.14 7.06
CA ALA A 110 17.45 -16.44 8.31
C ALA A 110 17.24 -17.90 8.75
N ILE A 111 16.02 -18.43 8.64
CA ILE A 111 15.69 -19.84 8.92
C ILE A 111 16.50 -20.77 8.00
N MET A 112 16.63 -20.40 6.72
CA MET A 112 17.41 -21.14 5.72
C MET A 112 18.93 -20.90 5.80
N ARG A 113 19.40 -20.07 6.74
CA ARG A 113 20.82 -19.68 6.92
C ARG A 113 21.42 -19.04 5.67
N LEU A 114 20.63 -18.22 4.97
CA LEU A 114 21.02 -17.51 3.77
C LEU A 114 21.29 -16.02 4.06
N PRO A 115 22.12 -15.35 3.23
CA PRO A 115 22.37 -13.92 3.38
C PRO A 115 21.09 -13.10 3.19
N ALA A 116 20.87 -12.09 4.05
CA ALA A 116 19.75 -11.16 3.90
C ALA A 116 19.79 -10.35 2.58
N ALA A 117 20.98 -10.24 1.96
CA ALA A 117 21.16 -9.64 0.64
C ALA A 117 20.57 -10.47 -0.51
N SER A 118 20.06 -11.68 -0.24
CA SER A 118 19.34 -12.50 -1.20
C SER A 118 17.84 -12.23 -1.24
N ALA A 119 17.34 -11.35 -0.35
CA ALA A 119 15.93 -10.95 -0.30
C ALA A 119 15.52 -10.25 -1.60
N LEU A 120 14.38 -10.63 -2.14
CA LEU A 120 13.73 -9.96 -3.27
C LEU A 120 13.12 -8.64 -2.81
N VAL A 121 12.52 -8.63 -1.62
CA VAL A 121 11.83 -7.46 -1.06
C VAL A 121 12.61 -6.90 0.13
N GLY A 122 12.88 -5.59 0.10
CA GLY A 122 13.65 -4.94 1.17
C GLY A 122 15.13 -5.31 1.16
N ASN A 123 15.67 -5.68 0.00
CA ASN A 123 17.10 -5.79 -0.25
C ASN A 123 17.79 -4.46 0.09
N GLY A 124 18.97 -4.53 0.73
CA GLY A 124 19.72 -3.34 1.15
C GLY A 124 19.11 -2.57 2.33
N GLN A 125 17.96 -3.00 2.86
CA GLN A 125 17.36 -2.43 4.07
C GLN A 125 17.63 -3.34 5.27
N SER A 126 17.59 -2.80 6.48
CA SER A 126 17.64 -3.58 7.72
C SER A 126 16.25 -4.05 8.16
N ALA A 127 16.19 -4.93 9.16
CA ALA A 127 14.92 -5.27 9.80
C ALA A 127 14.28 -4.04 10.46
N TRP A 128 15.09 -3.13 11.02
CA TRP A 128 14.61 -1.89 11.60
C TRP A 128 14.02 -0.94 10.56
N ASP A 129 14.63 -0.81 9.39
CA ASP A 129 14.10 0.04 8.31
C ASP A 129 12.69 -0.36 7.90
N ASN A 130 12.48 -1.67 7.73
CA ASN A 130 11.19 -2.23 7.36
C ASN A 130 10.21 -2.21 8.56
N GLY A 131 10.67 -2.50 9.77
CA GLY A 131 9.84 -2.44 10.98
C GLY A 131 9.30 -1.03 11.25
N ILE A 132 10.16 -0.01 11.16
CA ILE A 132 9.79 1.40 11.30
C ILE A 132 8.78 1.81 10.23
N ALA A 133 9.06 1.49 8.96
CA ALA A 133 8.17 1.82 7.85
C ALA A 133 6.81 1.13 7.99
N LEU A 134 6.79 -0.14 8.39
CA LEU A 134 5.56 -0.89 8.66
C LEU A 134 4.72 -0.22 9.75
N VAL A 135 5.33 0.11 10.90
CA VAL A 135 4.62 0.69 12.04
C VAL A 135 4.07 2.06 11.71
N ILE A 136 4.87 2.97 11.15
CA ILE A 136 4.44 4.34 10.86
C ILE A 136 3.31 4.34 9.82
N ASN A 137 3.46 3.56 8.76
CA ASN A 137 2.41 3.42 7.75
C ASN A 137 1.14 2.77 8.32
N ALA A 138 1.26 1.74 9.16
CA ALA A 138 0.11 1.10 9.80
C ALA A 138 -0.65 2.05 10.73
N VAL A 139 0.07 2.89 11.50
CA VAL A 139 -0.54 3.91 12.36
C VAL A 139 -1.27 4.97 11.53
N ALA A 140 -0.66 5.46 10.44
CA ALA A 140 -1.30 6.40 9.53
C ALA A 140 -2.54 5.79 8.87
N ALA A 141 -2.45 4.55 8.38
CA ALA A 141 -3.57 3.82 7.81
C ALA A 141 -4.70 3.60 8.83
N LEU A 142 -4.38 3.26 10.08
CA LEU A 142 -5.36 3.07 11.15
C LEU A 142 -6.12 4.37 11.44
N TYR A 143 -5.41 5.50 11.50
CA TYR A 143 -6.02 6.82 11.65
C TYR A 143 -7.00 7.11 10.51
N LEU A 144 -6.57 6.94 9.26
CA LEU A 144 -7.39 7.17 8.07
C LEU A 144 -8.60 6.24 8.02
N PHE A 145 -8.42 4.97 8.32
CA PHE A 145 -9.49 3.96 8.33
C PHE A 145 -10.54 4.28 9.38
N ASN A 146 -10.12 4.59 10.62
CA ASN A 146 -11.03 4.96 11.70
C ASN A 146 -11.81 6.23 11.34
N ARG A 147 -11.18 7.19 10.67
CA ARG A 147 -11.85 8.41 10.22
C ARG A 147 -12.88 8.11 9.12
N LEU A 148 -12.50 7.33 8.10
CA LEU A 148 -13.40 6.91 7.03
C LEU A 148 -14.61 6.12 7.56
N GLN A 149 -14.43 5.27 8.58
CA GLN A 149 -15.53 4.51 9.18
C GLN A 149 -16.51 5.40 9.96
N ARG A 150 -16.02 6.46 10.61
CA ARG A 150 -16.90 7.45 11.26
C ARG A 150 -17.79 8.15 10.24
N ASP A 151 -17.23 8.47 9.08
CA ASP A 151 -17.97 9.13 7.99
C ASP A 151 -19.06 8.20 7.38
N ARG A 152 -18.85 6.88 7.40
CA ARG A 152 -19.83 5.89 6.85
C ARG A 152 -21.03 5.61 7.74
N ARG A 153 -21.00 5.94 9.03
CA ARG A 153 -22.10 5.66 9.97
C ARG A 153 -23.26 6.64 9.83
N LEU A 154 -23.15 7.62 8.92
CA LEU A 154 -24.17 8.62 8.67
C LEU A 154 -25.15 8.15 7.56
N PRO A 155 -26.48 8.34 7.70
CA PRO A 155 -27.50 7.69 6.87
C PRO A 155 -27.49 8.03 5.35
N GLU A 156 -26.81 9.10 4.93
CA GLU A 156 -26.84 9.64 3.55
C GLU A 156 -25.57 9.35 2.73
N ALA A 157 -24.92 8.19 2.92
CA ALA A 157 -23.72 7.85 2.16
C ALA A 157 -24.04 7.63 0.66
N LEU A 158 -23.78 8.66 -0.15
CA LEU A 158 -24.15 8.79 -1.57
C LEU A 158 -23.57 7.71 -2.53
N PRO A 159 -24.26 7.45 -3.66
CA PRO A 159 -23.86 6.50 -4.72
C PRO A 159 -22.42 6.65 -5.26
N GLY A 160 -21.85 7.87 -5.26
CA GLY A 160 -20.52 8.15 -5.82
C GLY A 160 -19.33 7.53 -5.06
N LEU A 161 -19.52 7.17 -3.78
CA LEU A 161 -18.49 6.51 -2.97
C LEU A 161 -18.30 5.03 -3.38
N ASN A 162 -19.30 4.42 -4.00
CA ASN A 162 -19.26 3.01 -4.39
C ASN A 162 -18.23 2.78 -5.50
N GLU A 163 -18.10 3.71 -6.45
CA GLU A 163 -17.12 3.60 -7.53
C GLU A 163 -15.69 3.72 -7.03
N VAL A 164 -15.43 4.66 -6.11
CA VAL A 164 -14.09 4.88 -5.55
C VAL A 164 -13.69 3.68 -4.67
N ARG A 165 -14.62 3.17 -3.87
CA ARG A 165 -14.42 1.93 -3.10
C ARG A 165 -14.11 0.75 -4.00
N ARG A 166 -14.80 0.65 -5.14
CA ARG A 166 -14.57 -0.39 -6.13
C ARG A 166 -13.18 -0.26 -6.74
N LEU A 167 -12.78 0.94 -7.16
CA LEU A 167 -11.41 1.20 -7.65
C LEU A 167 -10.35 0.82 -6.60
N TYR A 168 -10.56 1.19 -5.35
CA TYR A 168 -9.68 0.78 -4.24
C TYR A 168 -9.55 -0.74 -4.13
N ARG A 169 -10.67 -1.48 -4.16
CA ARG A 169 -10.65 -2.95 -4.11
C ARG A 169 -9.95 -3.54 -5.33
N VAL A 170 -10.15 -2.95 -6.51
CA VAL A 170 -9.49 -3.38 -7.75
C VAL A 170 -7.97 -3.22 -7.68
N VAL A 171 -7.48 -2.09 -7.16
CA VAL A 171 -6.04 -1.90 -6.94
C VAL A 171 -5.48 -3.02 -6.07
N TRP A 172 -6.14 -3.34 -4.95
CA TRP A 172 -5.71 -4.42 -4.07
C TRP A 172 -5.83 -5.82 -4.67
N LEU A 173 -6.89 -6.07 -5.46
CA LEU A 173 -7.08 -7.33 -6.18
C LEU A 173 -5.94 -7.56 -7.17
N LEU A 174 -5.64 -6.56 -8.01
CA LEU A 174 -4.59 -6.65 -9.02
C LEU A 174 -3.21 -6.78 -8.39
N TYR A 175 -2.95 -6.02 -7.32
CA TYR A 175 -1.70 -6.10 -6.59
C TYR A 175 -1.50 -7.48 -5.93
N GLY A 176 -2.50 -7.98 -5.19
CA GLY A 176 -2.42 -9.31 -4.56
C GLY A 176 -2.35 -10.45 -5.57
N LEU A 177 -3.08 -10.35 -6.68
CA LEU A 177 -3.01 -11.31 -7.78
C LEU A 177 -1.63 -11.29 -8.45
N GLY A 178 -1.07 -10.11 -8.71
CA GLY A 178 0.27 -9.97 -9.28
C GLY A 178 1.35 -10.63 -8.41
N LEU A 179 1.30 -10.40 -7.10
CA LEU A 179 2.19 -11.09 -6.15
C LEU A 179 2.00 -12.62 -6.18
N THR A 180 0.75 -13.08 -6.25
CA THR A 180 0.43 -14.52 -6.33
C THR A 180 0.98 -15.14 -7.61
N ILE A 181 0.76 -14.50 -8.77
CA ILE A 181 1.23 -14.97 -10.06
C ILE A 181 2.76 -15.06 -10.07
N LEU A 182 3.45 -14.00 -9.65
CA LEU A 182 4.91 -13.99 -9.57
C LEU A 182 5.42 -15.09 -8.62
N GLY A 183 4.79 -15.25 -7.46
CA GLY A 183 5.13 -16.34 -6.53
C GLY A 183 4.92 -17.72 -7.14
N VAL A 184 3.82 -17.96 -7.86
CA VAL A 184 3.56 -19.24 -8.54
C VAL A 184 4.56 -19.49 -9.66
N GLN A 185 4.87 -18.47 -10.48
CA GLN A 185 5.89 -18.56 -11.52
C GLN A 185 7.26 -18.94 -10.94
N MET A 186 7.68 -18.28 -9.85
CA MET A 186 8.93 -18.61 -9.16
C MET A 186 8.90 -20.02 -8.56
N LEU A 187 7.77 -20.46 -8.00
CA LEU A 187 7.61 -21.80 -7.46
C LEU A 187 7.75 -22.87 -8.54
N VAL A 188 7.08 -22.70 -9.67
CA VAL A 188 7.15 -23.62 -10.81
C VAL A 188 8.59 -23.66 -11.35
N ALA A 189 9.21 -22.49 -11.55
CA ALA A 189 10.60 -22.41 -11.99
C ALA A 189 11.57 -23.09 -11.01
N TYR A 190 11.32 -22.95 -9.70
CA TYR A 190 12.09 -23.62 -8.66
C TYR A 190 11.97 -25.15 -8.72
N ILE A 191 10.75 -25.67 -8.86
CA ILE A 191 10.47 -27.12 -8.93
C ILE A 191 11.07 -27.75 -10.20
N LEU A 192 10.99 -27.05 -11.33
CA LEU A 192 11.48 -27.55 -12.62
C LEU A 192 13.00 -27.39 -12.80
N ARG A 193 13.70 -26.71 -11.89
CA ARG A 193 15.13 -26.44 -12.02
C ARG A 193 15.94 -27.73 -11.80
N PRO A 194 16.82 -28.13 -12.74
CA PRO A 194 17.68 -29.29 -12.55
C PRO A 194 18.60 -29.09 -11.34
N THR A 195 18.61 -30.05 -10.41
CA THR A 195 19.31 -29.98 -9.11
C THR A 195 20.82 -30.26 -9.23
N GLY A 196 21.50 -29.57 -10.15
CA GLY A 196 22.95 -29.70 -10.40
C GLY A 196 23.89 -29.21 -9.29
N GLY A 197 23.46 -29.22 -8.02
CA GLY A 197 24.33 -29.06 -6.84
C GLY A 197 24.46 -27.66 -6.21
N GLN A 198 23.91 -26.59 -6.80
CA GLN A 198 23.97 -25.24 -6.19
C GLN A 198 22.80 -24.95 -5.23
N ILE A 199 22.92 -25.45 -4.00
CA ILE A 199 21.92 -25.32 -2.93
C ILE A 199 21.67 -23.86 -2.46
N PRO A 200 22.65 -22.94 -2.39
CA PRO A 200 22.41 -21.58 -1.88
C PRO A 200 21.49 -20.74 -2.77
N ALA A 201 21.65 -20.87 -4.10
CA ALA A 201 20.85 -20.12 -5.07
C ALA A 201 19.41 -20.64 -5.14
N SER A 202 19.19 -21.93 -4.87
CA SER A 202 17.84 -22.51 -4.83
C SER A 202 17.10 -22.07 -3.55
N GLY A 203 17.75 -22.10 -2.38
CA GLY A 203 17.12 -21.69 -1.12
C GLY A 203 16.63 -20.24 -1.12
N ALA A 204 17.37 -19.30 -1.72
CA ALA A 204 16.95 -17.91 -1.82
C ALA A 204 15.69 -17.74 -2.69
N VAL A 205 15.64 -18.43 -3.83
CA VAL A 205 14.45 -18.44 -4.71
C VAL A 205 13.24 -18.98 -3.96
N LEU A 206 13.41 -20.05 -3.17
CA LEU A 206 12.34 -20.61 -2.36
C LEU A 206 11.86 -19.62 -1.28
N ALA A 207 12.75 -18.96 -0.54
CA ALA A 207 12.38 -17.96 0.45
C ALA A 207 11.58 -16.80 -0.19
N ASN A 208 12.08 -16.25 -1.30
CA ASN A 208 11.43 -15.17 -2.04
C ASN A 208 10.05 -15.60 -2.57
N THR A 209 9.94 -16.83 -3.07
CA THR A 209 8.68 -17.43 -3.54
C THR A 209 7.66 -17.50 -2.43
N LEU A 210 8.06 -18.03 -1.26
CA LEU A 210 7.19 -18.17 -0.11
C LEU A 210 6.74 -16.80 0.43
N THR A 211 7.61 -15.79 0.41
CA THR A 211 7.25 -14.41 0.77
C THR A 211 6.13 -13.86 -0.13
N LEU A 212 6.28 -13.97 -1.45
CA LEU A 212 5.29 -13.48 -2.41
C LEU A 212 3.95 -14.20 -2.25
N LEU A 213 3.97 -15.53 -2.06
CA LEU A 213 2.74 -16.31 -1.86
C LEU A 213 2.09 -16.02 -0.50
N ALA A 214 2.88 -15.85 0.56
CA ALA A 214 2.39 -15.56 1.91
C ALA A 214 1.65 -14.22 1.98
N ALA A 215 2.05 -13.23 1.18
CA ALA A 215 1.35 -11.94 1.08
C ALA A 215 0.26 -11.93 -0.01
N GLY A 216 0.58 -12.47 -1.20
CA GLY A 216 -0.27 -12.44 -2.38
C GLY A 216 -1.57 -13.22 -2.20
N LEU A 217 -1.49 -14.49 -1.74
CA LEU A 217 -2.66 -15.37 -1.65
C LEU A 217 -3.73 -14.83 -0.69
N PRO A 218 -3.40 -14.47 0.58
CA PRO A 218 -4.41 -13.94 1.49
C PRO A 218 -5.01 -12.63 0.98
N LEU A 219 -4.19 -11.75 0.40
CA LEU A 219 -4.62 -10.44 -0.07
C LEU A 219 -5.56 -10.55 -1.27
N TRP A 220 -5.19 -11.35 -2.28
CA TRP A 220 -6.03 -11.66 -3.42
C TRP A 220 -7.34 -12.31 -2.97
N GLN A 221 -7.27 -13.36 -2.14
CA GLN A 221 -8.46 -14.10 -1.72
C GLN A 221 -9.42 -13.24 -0.90
N PHE A 222 -8.90 -12.43 0.03
CA PHE A 222 -9.70 -11.52 0.84
C PHE A 222 -10.40 -10.46 -0.03
N THR A 223 -9.64 -9.82 -0.92
CA THR A 223 -10.17 -8.75 -1.79
C THR A 223 -11.18 -9.29 -2.80
N TRP A 224 -10.92 -10.46 -3.37
CA TRP A 224 -11.84 -11.17 -4.25
C TRP A 224 -13.15 -11.50 -3.56
N ARG A 225 -13.12 -12.12 -2.37
CA ARG A 225 -14.33 -12.40 -1.58
C ARG A 225 -15.10 -11.12 -1.22
N ALA A 226 -14.38 -10.06 -0.84
CA ALA A 226 -14.99 -8.77 -0.53
C ALA A 226 -15.64 -8.09 -1.75
N MET A 227 -15.14 -8.35 -2.96
CA MET A 227 -15.78 -7.91 -4.21
C MET A 227 -16.99 -8.78 -4.56
N GLN A 228 -16.89 -10.10 -4.42
CA GLN A 228 -18.01 -11.01 -4.68
C GLN A 228 -19.22 -10.72 -3.78
N ALA A 229 -18.99 -10.48 -2.49
CA ALA A 229 -20.06 -10.15 -1.54
C ALA A 229 -20.78 -8.82 -1.84
N GLY A 230 -20.23 -7.97 -2.72
CA GLY A 230 -20.91 -6.75 -3.17
C GLY A 230 -21.91 -6.97 -4.31
N LEU A 231 -21.74 -8.04 -5.10
CA LEU A 231 -22.42 -8.23 -6.39
C LEU A 231 -23.95 -8.44 -6.27
N ASP A 232 -24.44 -8.69 -5.06
CA ASP A 232 -25.87 -8.81 -4.75
C ASP A 232 -26.59 -7.46 -4.70
N GLN A 233 -25.86 -6.33 -4.77
CA GLN A 233 -26.44 -4.99 -4.82
C GLN A 233 -26.76 -4.58 -6.26
N ALA A 234 -27.99 -4.11 -6.52
CA ALA A 234 -28.53 -3.86 -7.87
C ALA A 234 -27.66 -2.93 -8.74
N GLY A 235 -26.91 -1.99 -8.16
CA GLY A 235 -25.98 -1.10 -8.88
C GLY A 235 -24.59 -1.68 -9.17
N GLU A 236 -24.25 -2.86 -8.65
CA GLU A 236 -22.95 -3.50 -8.89
C GLU A 236 -22.90 -4.33 -10.18
N ARG A 237 -24.06 -4.76 -10.71
CA ARG A 237 -24.14 -5.63 -11.89
C ARG A 237 -23.76 -4.94 -13.21
N GLU A 238 -24.01 -3.63 -13.33
CA GLU A 238 -23.84 -2.87 -14.58
C GLU A 238 -22.51 -2.09 -14.69
N SER A 239 -21.59 -2.28 -13.76
CA SER A 239 -20.39 -1.44 -13.69
C SER A 239 -19.37 -1.71 -14.81
N LEU A 240 -19.02 -0.66 -15.58
CA LEU A 240 -17.89 -0.64 -16.53
C LEU A 240 -16.55 -1.06 -15.90
N LEU A 241 -16.38 -0.85 -14.59
CA LEU A 241 -15.17 -1.23 -13.86
C LEU A 241 -15.01 -2.76 -13.75
N ARG A 242 -16.10 -3.54 -13.81
CA ARG A 242 -16.04 -5.00 -13.94
C ARG A 242 -15.42 -5.39 -15.29
N TRP A 243 -15.82 -4.73 -16.37
CA TRP A 243 -15.25 -4.97 -17.70
C TRP A 243 -13.77 -4.64 -17.76
N VAL A 244 -13.36 -3.50 -17.18
CA VAL A 244 -11.94 -3.13 -17.06
C VAL A 244 -11.16 -4.16 -16.24
N VAL A 245 -11.71 -4.64 -15.11
CA VAL A 245 -11.07 -5.69 -14.31
C VAL A 245 -10.93 -6.97 -15.11
N LEU A 246 -12.00 -7.45 -15.76
CA LEU A 246 -11.95 -8.65 -16.57
C LEU A 246 -10.97 -8.52 -17.73
N TYR A 247 -10.86 -7.34 -18.33
CA TYR A 247 -9.91 -7.05 -19.40
C TYR A 247 -8.46 -7.01 -18.88
N LEU A 248 -8.21 -6.37 -17.73
CA LEU A 248 -6.90 -6.37 -17.10
C LEU A 248 -6.49 -7.78 -16.65
N LEU A 249 -7.44 -8.59 -16.16
CA LEU A 249 -7.20 -9.98 -15.78
C LEU A 249 -6.89 -10.84 -17.01
N SER A 250 -7.63 -10.68 -18.12
CA SER A 250 -7.34 -11.41 -19.36
C SER A 250 -6.01 -10.98 -19.96
N LEU A 251 -5.70 -9.69 -19.96
CA LEU A 251 -4.45 -9.15 -20.49
C LEU A 251 -3.24 -9.53 -19.62
N ALA A 252 -3.39 -9.55 -18.29
CA ALA A 252 -2.38 -10.09 -17.39
C ALA A 252 -2.15 -11.59 -17.66
N GLY A 253 -3.21 -12.37 -17.85
CA GLY A 253 -3.11 -13.78 -18.24
C GLY A 253 -2.31 -13.97 -19.53
N VAL A 254 -2.60 -13.18 -20.57
CA VAL A 254 -1.86 -13.21 -21.84
C VAL A 254 -0.39 -12.82 -21.62
N GLY A 255 -0.12 -11.73 -20.90
CA GLY A 255 1.25 -11.28 -20.63
C GLY A 255 2.09 -12.32 -19.90
N THR A 256 1.50 -13.03 -18.93
CA THR A 256 2.19 -14.07 -18.16
C THR A 256 2.50 -15.34 -18.93
N VAL A 257 1.80 -15.59 -20.04
CA VAL A 257 2.04 -16.76 -20.91
C VAL A 257 3.10 -16.45 -21.97
N LEU A 258 3.28 -15.17 -22.32
CA LEU A 258 4.21 -14.73 -23.36
C LEU A 258 5.64 -14.46 -22.87
N THR A 259 5.88 -14.49 -21.56
CA THR A 259 7.20 -14.29 -20.90
C THR A 259 7.67 -15.56 -20.22
#